data_AF-A0AAN7JI42-F1
#
_entry.id   AF-A0AAN7JI42-F1
#
_cell.length_a   1.000
_cell.length_b   1.000
_cell.length_c   1.000
_cell.angle_alpha   90.00
_cell.angle_beta   90.00
_cell.angle_gamma   90.00
#
_symmetry.space_group_name_H-M   'P 1'
#
loop_
_entity.id
_entity.type
_entity.pdbx_description
1 polymer ?
#
loop_
_entity_poly.entity_id
_entity_poly.type
_entity_poly.pdbx_seq_one_letter_code
_entity_poly.pdbx_strand_id
1 'polypeptide(L)'
;MSSAAGKTPAPGQAVYSASKFALNGYFHSLRSELCQKGIKVTVVCPGPIDTSTGATDSGAKGSLEKRLPTERCVELTIIAASHGLKEAWISYQPVLAVMYLVQYMPTIGFWLMDKVGKNRVEAAAKKRSAYSLSLLFGNKKAS
;
A
#
# COMPACT_ATOMS: atom_id res chain seq x y z
N MET A 1 11.90 3.33 -4.45
CA MET A 1 10.91 2.40 -3.85
C MET A 1 9.74 3.21 -3.28
N SER A 2 8.50 2.96 -3.73
CA SER A 2 7.30 3.66 -3.29
C SER A 2 6.53 2.85 -2.22
N SER A 3 5.20 2.85 -2.25
CA SER A 3 4.29 2.08 -1.39
C SER A 3 2.89 2.01 -2.00
N ALA A 4 2.06 1.09 -1.54
CA ALA A 4 0.61 1.12 -1.75
C ALA A 4 -0.02 2.48 -1.35
N ALA A 5 0.51 3.14 -0.31
CA ALA A 5 0.08 4.49 0.09
C ALA A 5 0.45 5.60 -0.91
N GLY A 6 1.28 5.29 -1.92
CA GLY A 6 1.53 6.17 -3.07
C GLY A 6 0.56 5.96 -4.24
N LYS A 7 -0.42 5.05 -4.07
CA LYS A 7 -1.39 4.66 -5.11
C LYS A 7 -2.84 4.77 -4.63
N THR A 8 -3.08 4.50 -3.36
CA THR A 8 -4.38 4.60 -2.71
C THR A 8 -4.26 5.41 -1.42
N PRO A 9 -5.30 6.14 -1.00
CA PRO A 9 -5.29 6.83 0.29
C PRO A 9 -4.95 5.88 1.44
N ALA A 10 -4.10 6.32 2.36
CA ALA A 10 -3.87 5.64 3.63
C ALA A 10 -4.34 6.55 4.79
N PRO A 11 -5.61 6.41 5.23
CA PRO A 11 -6.14 7.16 6.37
C PRO A 11 -5.22 7.02 7.60
N GLY A 12 -4.90 8.15 8.24
CA GLY A 12 -3.96 8.22 9.37
C GLY A 12 -2.48 8.27 8.98
N GLN A 13 -2.14 8.25 7.69
CA GLN A 13 -0.77 8.28 7.16
C GLN A 13 -0.64 9.31 6.02
N ALA A 14 -1.26 10.49 6.18
CA ALA A 14 -1.35 11.50 5.12
C ALA A 14 0.03 12.01 4.66
N VAL A 15 0.92 12.36 5.59
CA VAL A 15 2.29 12.84 5.27
C VAL A 15 3.10 11.75 4.57
N TYR A 16 3.04 10.51 5.07
CA TYR A 16 3.68 9.37 4.42
C TYR A 16 3.15 9.15 3.00
N SER A 17 1.83 9.21 2.82
CA SER A 17 1.19 9.06 1.51
C SER A 17 1.66 10.15 0.55
N ALA A 18 1.69 11.42 0.99
CA ALA A 18 2.17 12.54 0.17
C ALA A 18 3.59 12.28 -0.36
N SER A 19 4.52 11.86 0.50
CA SER A 19 5.88 11.50 0.09
C SER A 19 5.91 10.34 -0.91
N LYS A 20 5.07 9.31 -0.74
CA LYS A 20 5.03 8.16 -1.65
C LYS A 20 4.37 8.48 -3.00
N PHE A 21 3.37 9.36 -3.02
CA PHE A 21 2.83 9.92 -4.26
C PHE A 21 3.86 10.79 -4.98
N ALA A 22 4.61 11.62 -4.26
CA ALA A 22 5.68 12.44 -4.83
C ALA A 22 6.77 11.58 -5.50
N LEU A 23 7.19 10.47 -4.87
CA LEU A 23 8.13 9.54 -5.49
C LEU A 23 7.58 8.96 -6.81
N ASN A 24 6.30 8.58 -6.86
CA ASN A 24 5.69 8.07 -8.07
C ASN A 24 5.69 9.12 -9.19
N GLY A 25 5.27 10.35 -8.89
CA GLY A 25 5.27 11.45 -9.86
C GLY A 25 6.69 11.77 -10.38
N TYR A 26 7.66 11.87 -9.47
CA TYR A 26 9.06 12.15 -9.80
C TYR A 26 9.66 11.06 -10.70
N PHE A 27 9.59 9.79 -10.29
CA PHE A 27 10.23 8.71 -11.05
C PHE A 27 9.51 8.38 -12.36
N HIS A 28 8.20 8.61 -12.45
CA HIS A 28 7.49 8.48 -13.73
C HIS A 28 7.91 9.55 -14.74
N SER A 29 8.12 10.78 -14.28
CA SER A 29 8.63 11.88 -15.12
C SER A 29 10.07 11.60 -15.54
N LEU A 30 10.93 11.27 -14.58
CA LEU A 30 12.34 10.92 -14.82
C LEU A 30 12.49 9.76 -15.81
N ARG A 31 11.64 8.74 -15.73
CA ARG A 31 11.61 7.63 -16.69
C ARG A 31 11.38 8.12 -18.12
N SER A 32 10.51 9.10 -18.32
CA SER A 32 10.23 9.67 -19.63
C SER A 32 11.42 10.46 -20.15
N GLU A 33 12.04 11.28 -19.29
CA GLU A 33 13.23 12.09 -19.62
C GLU A 33 14.45 11.23 -19.99
N LEU A 34 14.65 10.12 -19.30
CA LEU A 34 15.79 9.25 -19.50
C LEU A 34 15.56 8.17 -20.58
N CYS A 35 14.36 8.08 -21.17
CA CYS A 35 14.02 7.04 -22.13
C CYS A 35 14.95 7.04 -23.35
N GLN A 36 15.35 8.22 -23.85
CA GLN A 36 16.26 8.35 -24.99
C GLN A 36 17.70 7.94 -24.65
N LYS A 37 18.07 7.95 -23.36
CA LYS A 37 19.40 7.53 -22.89
C LYS A 37 19.48 6.03 -22.64
N GLY A 38 18.42 5.28 -22.91
CA GLY A 38 18.35 3.83 -22.67
C GLY A 38 18.31 3.45 -21.18
N ILE A 39 18.16 4.41 -20.26
CA ILE A 39 18.11 4.14 -18.82
C ILE A 39 16.67 3.77 -18.43
N LYS A 40 16.51 2.58 -17.86
CA LYS A 40 15.22 2.07 -17.38
C LYS A 40 15.01 2.46 -15.92
N VAL A 41 13.79 2.86 -15.59
CA VAL A 41 13.37 3.19 -14.21
C VAL A 41 12.16 2.32 -13.86
N THR A 42 12.26 1.62 -12.74
CA THR A 42 11.21 0.73 -12.20
C THR A 42 10.70 1.28 -10.87
N VAL A 43 9.39 1.56 -10.78
CA VAL A 43 8.74 2.00 -9.55
C VAL A 43 8.03 0.82 -8.88
N VAL A 44 8.49 0.42 -7.70
CA VAL A 44 7.87 -0.67 -6.94
C VAL A 44 7.00 -0.11 -5.82
N CYS A 45 5.75 -0.56 -5.75
CA CYS A 45 4.73 -0.14 -4.79
C CYS A 45 4.33 -1.34 -3.89
N PRO A 46 5.05 -1.59 -2.79
CA PRO A 46 4.69 -2.65 -1.86
C PRO A 46 3.53 -2.26 -0.93
N GLY A 47 2.69 -3.24 -0.59
CA GLY A 47 1.75 -3.14 0.53
C GLY A 47 2.41 -3.47 1.89
N PRO A 48 1.63 -3.85 2.92
CA PRO A 48 2.18 -4.22 4.22
C PRO A 48 3.14 -5.42 4.13
N ILE A 49 4.39 -5.24 4.59
CA ILE A 49 5.45 -6.25 4.62
C ILE A 49 5.71 -6.67 6.06
N ASP A 50 6.05 -7.95 6.26
CA ASP A 50 6.53 -8.47 7.53
C ASP A 50 8.05 -8.21 7.67
N THR A 51 8.41 -7.06 8.23
CA THR A 51 9.80 -6.70 8.50
C THR A 51 10.19 -7.14 9.91
N SER A 52 11.14 -8.07 10.03
CA SER A 52 11.65 -8.61 11.30
C SER A 52 12.51 -7.63 12.11
N THR A 53 12.72 -6.40 11.63
CA THR A 53 13.46 -5.36 12.34
C THR A 53 12.61 -4.80 13.49
N GLY A 54 12.92 -5.27 14.71
CA GLY A 54 12.35 -4.73 15.94
C GLY A 54 12.68 -3.25 16.12
N ALA A 55 11.63 -2.43 16.19
CA ALA A 55 11.56 -1.22 16.99
C ALA A 55 10.09 -0.82 17.13
N THR A 56 9.55 -1.03 18.34
CA THR A 56 8.61 -0.13 19.01
C THR A 56 7.67 0.70 18.12
N ASP A 57 6.48 0.16 17.82
CA ASP A 57 5.29 0.81 18.35
C ASP A 57 4.08 -0.14 18.40
N SER A 58 3.62 -0.36 19.64
CA SER A 58 2.30 -0.87 20.03
C SER A 58 1.83 -2.23 19.51
N GLY A 59 2.11 -3.27 20.30
CA GLY A 59 1.05 -3.85 21.14
C GLY A 59 -0.21 -4.44 20.49
N ALA A 60 -0.19 -4.84 19.22
CA ALA A 60 -1.26 -5.62 18.61
C ALA A 60 -0.76 -7.02 18.21
N LYS A 61 -0.34 -7.81 19.21
CA LYS A 61 -0.30 -9.27 19.08
C LYS A 61 -1.75 -9.74 18.87
N GLY A 62 -2.15 -9.88 17.61
CA GLY A 62 -3.47 -10.40 17.25
C GLY A 62 -4.15 -9.63 16.13
N SER A 63 -3.53 -9.51 14.96
CA SER A 63 -4.27 -9.13 13.76
C SER A 63 -4.11 -10.18 12.68
N LEU A 64 -5.26 -10.69 12.22
CA LEU A 64 -5.51 -11.45 10.99
C LEU A 64 -5.05 -10.67 9.74
N GLU A 65 -3.79 -10.24 9.70
CA GLU A 65 -3.22 -9.42 8.65
C GLU A 65 -2.25 -10.29 7.84
N LYS A 66 -2.62 -10.64 6.62
CA LYS A 66 -1.74 -11.37 5.71
C LYS A 66 -0.69 -10.38 5.18
N ARG A 67 0.37 -10.16 5.94
CA ARG A 67 1.54 -9.38 5.52
C ARG A 67 2.36 -10.17 4.52
N LEU A 68 2.94 -9.47 3.56
CA LEU A 68 3.83 -10.09 2.59
C LEU A 68 5.18 -10.38 3.27
N PRO A 69 5.72 -11.62 3.21
CA PRO A 69 7.07 -11.87 3.72
C PRO A 69 8.09 -11.05 2.93
N THR A 70 9.13 -10.60 3.64
CA THR A 70 10.17 -9.73 3.07
C THR A 70 10.86 -10.41 1.88
N GLU A 71 11.12 -11.71 1.98
CA GLU A 71 11.78 -12.52 0.95
C GLU A 71 11.01 -12.46 -0.37
N ARG A 72 9.68 -12.62 -0.32
CA ARG A 72 8.83 -12.55 -1.49
C ARG A 72 8.76 -11.15 -2.09
N CYS A 73 8.78 -10.12 -1.25
CA CYS A 73 8.82 -8.74 -1.73
C CYS A 73 10.12 -8.45 -2.49
N VAL A 74 11.26 -8.92 -1.96
CA VAL A 74 12.57 -8.77 -2.58
C VAL A 74 12.64 -9.52 -3.90
N GLU A 75 12.21 -10.78 -3.92
CA GLU A 75 12.17 -11.62 -5.13
C GLU A 75 11.38 -10.94 -6.26
N LEU A 76 10.15 -10.50 -5.97
CA LEU A 76 9.31 -9.83 -6.95
C LEU A 76 9.89 -8.47 -7.39
N THR A 77 10.60 -7.78 -6.51
CA THR A 77 11.29 -6.52 -6.86
C THR A 77 12.44 -6.78 -7.84
N ILE A 78 13.25 -7.82 -7.59
CA ILE A 78 14.34 -8.21 -8.48
C ILE A 78 13.80 -8.61 -9.85
N ILE A 79 12.74 -9.42 -9.89
CA ILE A 79 12.08 -9.83 -11.15
C ILE A 79 11.55 -8.61 -11.91
N ALA A 80 10.89 -7.67 -11.21
CA ALA A 80 10.38 -6.46 -11.84
C ALA A 80 11.50 -5.59 -12.44
N ALA A 81 12.61 -5.44 -11.72
CA ALA A 81 13.76 -4.68 -12.17
C ALA A 81 14.48 -5.34 -13.36
N SER A 82 14.70 -6.67 -13.31
CA SER A 82 15.41 -7.40 -14.36
C SER A 82 14.62 -7.43 -15.68
N HIS A 83 13.29 -7.54 -15.60
CA HIS A 83 12.42 -7.46 -16.78
C HIS A 83 12.16 -6.02 -17.24
N GLY A 84 12.68 -5.00 -16.54
CA GLY A 84 12.48 -3.60 -16.90
C GLY A 84 11.03 -3.15 -16.83
N LEU A 85 10.25 -3.72 -15.90
CA LEU A 85 8.88 -3.29 -15.67
C LEU A 85 8.88 -1.82 -15.25
N LYS A 86 7.98 -1.02 -15.82
CA LYS A 86 7.87 0.41 -15.47
C LYS A 86 7.39 0.58 -14.03
N GLU A 87 6.48 -0.31 -13.61
CA GLU A 87 5.86 -0.28 -12.30
C GLU A 87 5.48 -1.70 -11.85
N ALA A 88 5.63 -1.99 -10.55
CA ALA A 88 5.24 -3.27 -9.96
C ALA A 88 4.50 -3.06 -8.63
N TRP A 89 3.31 -3.63 -8.50
CA TRP A 89 2.49 -3.55 -7.28
C TRP A 89 2.54 -4.88 -6.54
N ILE A 90 3.11 -4.87 -5.34
CA ILE A 90 3.49 -6.08 -4.63
C ILE A 90 2.75 -6.12 -3.29
N SER A 91 1.62 -6.83 -3.25
CA SER A 91 0.83 -6.97 -2.03
C SER A 91 -0.09 -8.18 -2.10
N TYR A 92 -0.58 -8.64 -0.95
CA TYR A 92 -1.63 -9.64 -0.88
C TYR A 92 -3.02 -9.01 -1.02
N GLN A 93 -4.00 -9.86 -1.37
CA GLN A 93 -5.42 -9.51 -1.28
C GLN A 93 -5.83 -9.35 0.19
N PRO A 94 -6.68 -8.37 0.58
CA PRO A 94 -7.50 -7.45 -0.24
C PRO A 94 -6.81 -6.17 -0.72
N VAL A 95 -5.62 -5.85 -0.21
CA VAL A 95 -4.95 -4.56 -0.45
C VAL A 95 -4.68 -4.35 -1.94
N LEU A 96 -4.22 -5.39 -2.64
CA LEU A 96 -3.97 -5.31 -4.07
C LEU A 96 -5.23 -4.97 -4.88
N ALA A 97 -6.38 -5.58 -4.59
CA ALA A 97 -7.63 -5.24 -5.28
C ALA A 97 -8.10 -3.81 -4.97
N VAL A 98 -7.91 -3.32 -3.74
CA VAL A 98 -8.23 -1.93 -3.41
C VAL A 98 -7.35 -0.96 -4.20
N MET A 99 -6.05 -1.25 -4.36
CA MET A 99 -5.16 -0.45 -5.21
C MET A 99 -5.69 -0.38 -6.66
N TYR A 100 -6.08 -1.53 -7.22
CA TYR A 100 -6.67 -1.60 -8.56
C TYR A 100 -8.00 -0.86 -8.67
N LEU A 101 -8.88 -1.02 -7.69
CA LEU A 101 -10.18 -0.36 -7.66
C LEU A 101 -10.03 1.17 -7.62
N VAL A 102 -9.15 1.68 -6.76
CA VAL A 102 -8.89 3.13 -6.67
C VAL A 102 -8.26 3.68 -7.95
N GLN A 103 -7.35 2.92 -8.58
CA GLN A 103 -6.70 3.36 -9.81
C GLN A 103 -7.64 3.41 -11.01
N TYR A 104 -8.50 2.40 -11.19
CA TYR A 104 -9.31 2.24 -12.40
C TYR A 104 -10.78 2.65 -12.23
N MET A 105 -11.27 2.69 -10.99
CA MET A 105 -12.65 3.09 -10.66
C MET A 105 -12.63 4.06 -9.46
N PRO A 106 -12.06 5.26 -9.61
CA PRO A 106 -11.81 6.18 -8.50
C PRO A 106 -13.07 6.53 -7.72
N THR A 107 -14.23 6.70 -8.38
CA THR A 107 -15.49 7.00 -7.70
C THR A 107 -15.89 5.92 -6.69
N ILE A 108 -15.78 4.65 -7.10
CA ILE A 108 -16.12 3.50 -6.24
C ILE A 108 -15.00 3.28 -5.22
N GLY A 109 -13.75 3.42 -5.64
CA GLY A 109 -12.57 3.27 -4.79
C GLY A 109 -12.55 4.27 -3.64
N PHE A 110 -12.75 5.56 -3.91
CA PHE A 110 -12.82 6.59 -2.88
C PHE A 110 -14.05 6.43 -1.99
N TRP A 111 -15.22 6.12 -2.55
CA TRP A 111 -16.41 5.79 -1.75
C TRP A 111 -16.14 4.64 -0.76
N LEU A 112 -15.48 3.57 -1.22
CA LEU A 112 -15.09 2.45 -0.38
C LEU A 112 -14.08 2.88 0.69
N MET A 113 -13.07 3.66 0.29
CA MET A 113 -12.03 4.15 1.17
C MET A 113 -12.54 5.13 2.22
N ASP A 114 -13.54 5.95 1.94
CA ASP A 114 -14.19 6.85 2.89
C ASP A 114 -14.99 6.07 3.94
N LYS A 115 -15.67 5.01 3.50
CA LYS A 115 -16.40 4.10 4.40
C LYS A 115 -15.45 3.36 5.34
N VAL A 116 -14.31 2.90 4.83
CA VAL A 116 -13.25 2.25 5.62
C VAL A 116 -12.47 3.27 6.46
N GLY A 117 -12.32 4.50 5.98
CA GLY A 117 -11.48 5.55 6.54
C GLY A 117 -11.89 5.96 7.94
N LYS A 118 -13.20 6.11 8.20
CA LYS A 118 -13.73 6.40 9.55
C LYS A 118 -13.29 5.35 10.56
N ASN A 119 -13.47 4.08 10.21
CA ASN A 119 -13.11 2.97 11.08
C ASN A 119 -11.58 2.83 11.26
N ARG A 120 -10.77 3.23 10.25
CA ARG A 120 -9.31 3.21 10.32
C ARG A 120 -8.71 4.34 11.15
N VAL A 121 -9.27 5.54 11.10
CA VAL A 121 -8.84 6.66 11.95
C VAL A 121 -9.17 6.36 13.43
N GLU A 122 -10.34 5.78 13.70
CA GLU A 122 -10.70 5.33 15.04
C GLU A 122 -9.82 4.17 15.54
N ALA A 123 -9.45 3.23 14.67
CA ALA A 123 -8.53 2.15 15.01
C ALA A 123 -7.11 2.68 15.27
N ALA A 124 -6.62 3.64 14.48
CA ALA A 124 -5.33 4.30 14.69
C ALA A 124 -5.30 5.08 16.02
N ALA A 125 -6.38 5.77 16.37
CA ALA A 125 -6.53 6.44 17.67
C ALA A 125 -6.55 5.45 18.85
N LYS A 126 -7.05 4.22 18.64
CA LYS A 126 -7.14 3.15 19.64
C LYS A 126 -5.98 2.14 19.60
N LYS A 127 -4.91 2.39 18.83
CA LYS A 127 -3.79 1.44 18.60
C LYS A 127 -4.24 0.02 18.16
N ARG A 128 -5.34 -0.10 17.41
CA ARG A 128 -5.82 -1.38 16.81
C ARG A 128 -5.42 -1.48 15.33
N SER A 129 -5.29 -2.70 14.82
CA SER A 129 -4.85 -2.99 13.44
C SER A 129 -5.78 -2.34 12.39
N ALA A 130 -5.18 -1.61 11.44
CA ALA A 130 -5.88 -0.77 10.47
C ALA A 130 -6.26 -1.48 9.16
N TYR A 131 -6.00 -2.79 9.04
CA TYR A 131 -6.10 -3.54 7.77
C TYR A 131 -6.94 -4.83 7.86
N SER A 132 -7.82 -4.98 8.85
CA SER A 132 -8.70 -6.15 8.95
C SER A 132 -9.89 -6.09 7.97
N LEU A 133 -10.29 -7.24 7.41
CA LEU A 133 -11.49 -7.36 6.58
C LEU A 133 -12.78 -6.97 7.35
N SER A 134 -12.77 -7.08 8.68
CA SER A 134 -13.84 -6.65 9.58
C SER A 134 -14.04 -5.13 9.64
N LEU A 135 -13.12 -4.32 9.09
CA LEU A 135 -13.32 -2.88 8.93
C LEU A 135 -14.21 -2.53 7.73
N LEU A 136 -14.26 -3.40 6.71
CA LEU A 136 -15.13 -3.28 5.53
C LEU A 136 -16.57 -3.69 5.85
N PHE A 137 -16.72 -4.76 6.63
CA PHE A 137 -17.98 -5.27 7.11
C PHE A 137 -18.06 -4.98 8.60
N GLY A 138 -18.46 -3.75 8.95
CA GLY A 138 -18.55 -3.30 10.33
C GLY A 138 -19.14 -4.38 11.24
N ASN A 139 -18.55 -4.52 12.43
CA ASN A 139 -18.93 -5.50 13.44
C ASN A 139 -20.45 -5.51 13.58
N LYS A 140 -21.13 -6.55 13.07
CA LYS A 140 -22.50 -6.84 13.50
C LYS A 140 -22.35 -7.19 14.97
N LYS A 141 -22.79 -6.28 15.85
CA LYS A 141 -23.01 -6.61 17.26
C LYS A 141 -23.92 -7.83 17.27
N ALA A 142 -23.38 -8.98 17.69
CA ALA A 142 -24.22 -10.07 18.16
C ALA A 142 -24.96 -9.50 19.37
N SER A 143 -26.26 -9.31 19.20
CA SER A 143 -27.20 -9.13 20.31
C SER A 143 -27.43 -10.47 21.00
#